data_AF-A0A2E3W445-F1
#
_entry.id   AF-A0A2E3W445-F1
#
_cell.length_a   1.000
_cell.length_b   1.000
_cell.length_c   1.000
_cell.angle_alpha   90.00
_cell.angle_beta   90.00
_cell.angle_gamma   90.00
#
_symmetry.space_group_name_H-M   'P 1'
#
loop_
_entity.id
_entity.type
_entity.pdbx_description
1 polymer ?
#
loop_
_entity_poly.entity_id
_entity_poly.type
_entity_poly.pdbx_seq_one_letter_code
_entity_poly.pdbx_strand_id
1 'polypeptide(L)'
;MKHFSIINKACLLWACFCFSTHAKIIKYDIAVTKDNYFSLKEVCKTMIKMDAPLVEAVSVSKIECMGKLVDAIDFCDKKFTDNSQFARALAKDRKLNCQLAKRVSLSYLCKSGDDNCKDKDIGCQKLKSRLARNLRISHSSLVSNGKEKKLSCYYDSESVESSFKLDR
;
A
#
# COMPACT_ATOMS: atom_id res chain seq x y z
N MET A 1 -7.29 -43.34 57.97
CA MET A 1 -5.84 -43.04 58.03
C MET A 1 -5.28 -42.96 56.62
N LYS A 2 -4.43 -41.95 56.38
CA LYS A 2 -3.63 -41.65 55.16
C LYS A 2 -4.29 -40.84 54.03
N HIS A 3 -4.07 -39.53 54.14
CA HIS A 3 -3.78 -38.57 53.07
C HIS A 3 -2.98 -39.18 51.89
N PHE A 4 -3.27 -38.78 50.64
CA PHE A 4 -2.41 -37.85 49.91
C PHE A 4 -3.05 -37.32 48.62
N SER A 5 -2.84 -36.03 48.41
CA SER A 5 -3.26 -35.18 47.30
C SER A 5 -2.39 -35.42 46.06
N ILE A 6 -2.97 -35.45 44.85
CA ILE A 6 -2.24 -35.17 43.61
C ILE A 6 -3.07 -34.19 42.76
N ILE A 7 -2.57 -32.96 42.77
CA ILE A 7 -3.10 -31.76 42.11
C ILE A 7 -2.61 -31.71 40.66
N ASN A 8 -3.53 -31.32 39.77
CA ASN A 8 -3.36 -30.64 38.48
C ASN A 8 -1.94 -30.49 37.91
N LYS A 9 -1.68 -31.20 36.79
CA LYS A 9 -0.58 -30.88 35.86
C LYS A 9 -1.00 -31.07 34.39
N ALA A 10 -2.10 -30.44 33.99
CA ALA A 10 -2.54 -30.46 32.59
C ALA A 10 -3.09 -29.10 32.15
N CYS A 11 -2.32 -28.02 32.31
CA CYS A 11 -2.69 -26.72 31.72
C CYS A 11 -1.48 -25.79 31.53
N LEU A 12 -0.38 -26.28 30.96
CA LEU A 12 0.83 -25.47 30.78
C LEU A 12 1.62 -25.76 29.49
N LEU A 13 0.94 -26.21 28.42
CA LEU A 13 1.59 -26.45 27.12
C LEU A 13 0.71 -26.01 25.92
N TRP A 14 0.01 -24.89 26.05
CA TRP A 14 -0.67 -24.26 24.90
C TRP A 14 -0.44 -22.74 24.84
N ALA A 15 0.80 -22.33 25.06
CA ALA A 15 1.30 -21.00 24.76
C ALA A 15 2.40 -21.09 23.67
N CYS A 16 2.18 -21.90 22.63
CA CYS A 16 3.06 -21.96 21.48
C CYS A 16 2.59 -20.96 20.41
N PHE A 17 3.21 -19.78 20.45
CA PHE A 17 3.82 -19.16 19.27
C PHE A 17 2.94 -19.11 17.99
N CYS A 18 1.82 -18.39 18.01
CA CYS A 18 1.26 -17.82 16.79
C CYS A 18 2.05 -16.57 16.39
N PHE A 19 3.32 -16.74 15.97
CA PHE A 19 4.04 -15.67 15.27
C PHE A 19 3.50 -15.61 13.85
N SER A 20 2.41 -14.85 13.68
CA SER A 20 2.01 -14.35 12.38
C SER A 20 3.18 -13.56 11.83
N THR A 21 4.04 -14.15 11.00
CA THR A 21 5.08 -13.41 10.28
C THR A 21 4.37 -12.39 9.42
N HIS A 22 4.57 -11.08 9.64
CA HIS A 22 4.23 -9.89 8.81
C HIS A 22 4.69 -9.97 7.35
N ALA A 23 3.84 -9.71 6.35
CA ALA A 23 4.21 -9.53 4.96
C ALA A 23 4.57 -8.07 4.90
N LYS A 24 5.72 -7.77 4.31
CA LYS A 24 6.33 -6.46 4.51
C LYS A 24 6.86 -5.95 3.20
N ILE A 25 6.53 -4.70 2.89
CA ILE A 25 7.25 -3.94 1.88
C ILE A 25 8.67 -3.74 2.43
N ILE A 26 9.65 -4.40 1.82
CA ILE A 26 11.05 -4.35 2.24
C ILE A 26 11.83 -3.26 1.50
N LYS A 27 11.36 -2.84 0.32
CA LYS A 27 11.94 -1.75 -0.45
C LYS A 27 10.84 -0.98 -1.17
N TYR A 28 10.93 0.35 -1.14
CA TYR A 28 10.04 1.23 -1.87
C TYR A 28 10.82 2.47 -2.32
N ASP A 29 11.09 2.55 -3.62
CA ASP A 29 11.71 3.70 -4.26
C ASP A 29 10.69 4.36 -5.19
N ILE A 30 10.66 5.69 -5.20
CA ILE A 30 9.76 6.48 -6.05
C ILE A 30 10.52 7.67 -6.64
N ALA A 31 10.44 7.83 -7.95
CA ALA A 31 10.96 9.00 -8.67
C ALA A 31 9.84 10.05 -8.79
N VAL A 32 9.59 10.76 -7.70
CA VAL A 32 8.55 11.80 -7.62
C VAL A 32 8.87 12.92 -8.60
N THR A 33 7.90 13.28 -9.45
CA THR A 33 7.98 14.45 -10.33
C THR A 33 7.31 15.66 -9.71
N LYS A 34 6.22 15.45 -8.95
CA LYS A 34 5.47 16.53 -8.32
C LYS A 34 4.69 16.02 -7.11
N ASP A 35 4.77 16.76 -6.00
CA ASP A 35 3.86 16.63 -4.86
C ASP A 35 2.76 17.68 -4.95
N ASN A 36 1.50 17.27 -4.80
CA ASN A 36 0.35 18.18 -4.77
C ASN A 36 -0.34 18.04 -3.41
N TYR A 37 -0.27 19.11 -2.61
CA TYR A 37 -0.81 19.12 -1.26
C TYR A 37 -2.20 19.74 -1.21
N PHE A 38 -3.11 19.08 -0.51
CA PHE A 38 -4.48 19.51 -0.25
C PHE A 38 -4.75 19.52 1.25
N SER A 39 -5.58 20.45 1.72
CA SER A 39 -6.01 20.43 3.12
C SER A 39 -7.01 19.32 3.36
N LEU A 40 -7.03 18.70 4.55
CA LEU A 40 -8.05 17.68 4.84
C LEU A 40 -9.48 18.26 4.81
N LYS A 41 -9.65 19.55 5.13
CA LYS A 41 -10.95 20.25 5.01
C LYS A 41 -11.43 20.28 3.57
N GLU A 42 -10.55 20.61 2.63
CA GLU A 42 -10.85 20.57 1.20
C GLU A 42 -11.23 19.15 0.76
N VAL A 43 -10.44 18.16 1.16
CA VAL A 43 -10.71 16.74 0.84
C VAL A 43 -12.10 16.34 1.34
N CYS A 44 -12.41 16.60 2.60
CA CYS A 44 -13.71 16.27 3.18
C CYS A 44 -14.85 17.03 2.47
N LYS A 45 -14.69 18.33 2.21
CA LYS A 45 -15.69 19.12 1.47
C LYS A 45 -16.00 18.53 0.10
N THR A 46 -14.97 18.10 -0.63
CA THR A 46 -15.14 17.46 -1.94
C THR A 46 -15.78 16.07 -1.84
N MET A 47 -15.35 15.27 -0.87
CA MET A 47 -15.68 13.84 -0.82
C MET A 47 -17.02 13.56 -0.16
N ILE A 48 -17.39 14.31 0.89
CA ILE A 48 -18.66 14.14 1.60
C ILE A 48 -19.66 15.26 1.30
N LYS A 49 -19.31 16.23 0.44
CA LYS A 49 -20.15 17.37 0.03
C LYS A 49 -20.67 18.23 1.19
N MET A 50 -19.93 18.27 2.29
CA MET A 50 -20.29 18.99 3.51
C MET A 50 -19.05 19.68 4.09
N ASP A 51 -19.23 20.81 4.74
CA ASP A 51 -18.14 21.45 5.48
C ASP A 51 -17.91 20.68 6.79
N ALA A 52 -16.73 20.06 6.91
CA ALA A 52 -16.36 19.24 8.06
C ALA A 52 -15.44 20.07 8.97
N PRO A 53 -15.92 20.56 10.13
CA PRO A 53 -15.08 21.32 11.05
C PRO A 53 -14.01 20.45 11.72
N LEU A 54 -14.33 19.17 11.96
CA LEU A 54 -13.44 18.17 12.55
C LEU A 54 -12.95 17.22 11.45
N VAL A 55 -11.66 17.30 11.14
CA VAL A 55 -11.00 16.49 10.11
C VAL A 55 -9.65 15.99 10.60
N GLU A 56 -9.34 14.73 10.32
CA GLU A 56 -8.11 14.10 10.77
C GLU A 56 -7.64 13.00 9.81
N ALA A 57 -6.33 12.84 9.64
CA ALA A 57 -5.76 11.68 8.98
C ALA A 57 -5.61 10.53 10.00
N VAL A 58 -6.57 9.59 10.01
CA VAL A 58 -6.54 8.44 10.92
C VAL A 58 -5.55 7.35 10.50
N SER A 59 -5.12 7.38 9.23
CA SER A 59 -3.99 6.59 8.74
C SER A 59 -3.40 7.23 7.48
N VAL A 60 -2.27 6.70 7.00
CA VAL A 60 -1.64 7.16 5.75
C VAL A 60 -2.55 7.10 4.52
N SER A 61 -3.61 6.28 4.55
CA SER A 61 -4.54 6.11 3.44
C SER A 61 -5.99 6.49 3.78
N LYS A 62 -6.29 6.91 5.02
CA LYS A 62 -7.67 7.19 5.45
C LYS A 62 -7.75 8.54 6.14
N ILE A 63 -8.78 9.29 5.78
CA ILE A 63 -9.10 10.59 6.33
C ILE A 63 -10.49 10.49 6.94
N GLU A 64 -10.64 10.93 8.18
CA GLU A 64 -11.91 10.99 8.88
C GLU A 64 -12.53 12.37 8.71
N CYS A 65 -13.76 12.38 8.19
CA CYS A 65 -14.56 13.54 7.85
C CYS A 65 -15.88 13.53 8.63
N MET A 66 -15.83 13.77 9.95
CA MET A 66 -17.00 13.91 10.83
C MET A 66 -17.95 12.69 10.83
N GLY A 67 -17.42 11.51 11.17
CA GLY A 67 -18.10 10.22 11.17
C GLY A 67 -18.05 9.45 9.84
N LYS A 68 -17.31 9.94 8.84
CA LYS A 68 -17.17 9.30 7.52
C LYS A 68 -15.68 9.12 7.17
N LEU A 69 -15.29 7.85 7.00
CA LEU A 69 -13.96 7.48 6.54
C LEU A 69 -13.87 7.58 5.01
N VAL A 70 -12.99 8.47 4.55
CA VAL A 70 -12.67 8.68 3.14
C VAL A 70 -11.33 8.03 2.83
N ASP A 71 -11.23 7.34 1.69
CA ASP A 71 -9.93 6.89 1.19
C ASP A 71 -9.16 8.06 0.57
N ALA A 72 -7.93 8.25 1.01
CA ALA A 72 -7.04 9.29 0.50
C ALA A 72 -6.83 9.15 -1.01
N ILE A 73 -6.78 7.90 -1.51
CA ILE A 73 -6.54 7.66 -2.93
C ILE A 73 -7.72 8.11 -3.78
N ASP A 74 -8.96 7.94 -3.31
CA ASP A 74 -10.16 8.25 -4.10
C ASP A 74 -10.27 9.75 -4.41
N PHE A 75 -9.86 10.62 -3.49
CA PHE A 75 -9.78 12.06 -3.75
C PHE A 75 -8.76 12.37 -4.83
N CYS A 76 -7.54 11.83 -4.70
CA CYS A 76 -6.48 12.06 -5.68
C CYS A 76 -6.83 11.46 -7.04
N ASP A 77 -7.44 10.27 -7.09
CA ASP A 77 -7.88 9.59 -8.31
C ASP A 77 -8.88 10.48 -9.07
N LYS A 78 -9.86 11.07 -8.38
CA LYS A 78 -10.80 12.04 -8.97
C LYS A 78 -10.13 13.32 -9.47
N LYS A 79 -9.07 13.78 -8.79
CA LYS A 79 -8.37 15.03 -9.12
C LYS A 79 -7.40 14.84 -10.30
N PHE A 80 -6.90 13.62 -10.48
CA PHE A 80 -5.83 13.27 -11.42
C PHE A 80 -6.20 12.09 -12.33
N THR A 81 -7.49 11.89 -12.63
CA THR A 81 -8.03 10.75 -13.39
C THR A 81 -7.23 10.44 -14.65
N ASP A 82 -6.95 11.48 -15.46
CA ASP A 82 -6.27 11.34 -16.75
C ASP A 82 -4.75 11.57 -16.67
N ASN A 83 -4.20 11.70 -15.45
CA ASN A 83 -2.77 11.91 -15.27
C ASN A 83 -2.04 10.56 -15.15
N SER A 84 -1.35 10.17 -16.23
CA SER A 84 -0.58 8.92 -16.30
C SER A 84 0.59 8.84 -15.30
N GLN A 85 0.94 9.94 -14.64
CA GLN A 85 2.00 9.99 -13.62
C GLN A 85 1.45 9.86 -12.19
N PHE A 86 0.14 9.84 -11.97
CA PHE A 86 -0.40 9.70 -10.61
C PHE A 86 -0.02 8.34 -10.00
N ALA A 87 0.75 8.39 -8.91
CA ALA A 87 1.34 7.20 -8.30
C ALA A 87 0.60 6.80 -7.02
N ARG A 88 0.47 7.71 -6.04
CA ARG A 88 -0.15 7.39 -4.76
C ARG A 88 -0.63 8.62 -4.00
N ALA A 89 -1.44 8.36 -2.99
CA ALA A 89 -1.94 9.33 -2.03
C ALA A 89 -1.40 9.04 -0.63
N LEU A 90 -0.96 10.07 0.09
CA LEU A 90 -0.50 9.98 1.47
C LEU A 90 -1.19 11.05 2.33
N ALA A 91 -2.05 10.61 3.24
CA ALA A 91 -2.64 11.46 4.27
C ALA A 91 -1.72 11.48 5.50
N LYS A 92 -1.23 12.66 5.88
CA LYS A 92 -0.44 12.81 7.11
C LYS A 92 -0.72 14.17 7.73
N ASP A 93 -0.80 14.18 9.05
CA ASP A 93 -1.08 15.38 9.83
C ASP A 93 -2.40 16.03 9.35
N ARG A 94 -2.35 17.27 8.87
CA ARG A 94 -3.51 18.02 8.36
C ARG A 94 -3.53 18.18 6.83
N LYS A 95 -2.78 17.36 6.11
CA LYS A 95 -2.66 17.45 4.64
C LYS A 95 -2.76 16.09 3.96
N LEU A 96 -3.28 16.12 2.75
CA LEU A 96 -3.21 15.04 1.80
C LEU A 96 -2.17 15.40 0.73
N ASN A 97 -1.21 14.49 0.49
CA ASN A 97 -0.27 14.60 -0.61
C ASN A 97 -0.62 13.62 -1.73
N CYS A 98 -0.98 14.13 -2.90
CA CYS A 98 -1.11 13.36 -4.13
C CYS A 98 0.21 13.41 -4.91
N GLN A 99 0.94 12.29 -4.93
CA GLN A 99 2.26 12.21 -5.56
C GLN A 99 2.15 11.79 -7.02
N LEU A 100 2.73 12.59 -7.90
CA LEU A 100 3.02 12.22 -9.29
C LEU A 100 4.45 11.70 -9.38
N ALA A 101 4.67 10.64 -10.15
CA ALA A 101 5.99 10.03 -10.32
C ALA A 101 6.18 9.52 -11.75
N LYS A 102 7.43 9.46 -12.19
CA LYS A 102 7.82 8.78 -13.43
C LYS A 102 7.98 7.28 -13.24
N ARG A 103 8.48 6.89 -12.06
CA ARG A 103 8.84 5.50 -11.74
C ARG A 103 8.55 5.16 -10.29
N VAL A 104 8.09 3.94 -10.04
CA VAL A 104 7.99 3.32 -8.72
C VAL A 104 8.64 1.95 -8.78
N SER A 105 9.52 1.65 -7.81
CA SER A 105 10.10 0.32 -7.63
C SER A 105 9.78 -0.18 -6.23
N LEU A 106 9.24 -1.39 -6.15
CA LEU A 106 8.71 -1.98 -4.93
C LEU A 106 9.26 -3.40 -4.80
N SER A 107 9.74 -3.74 -3.62
CA SER A 107 9.99 -5.13 -3.24
C SER A 107 9.15 -5.51 -2.02
N TYR A 108 8.47 -6.64 -2.13
CA TYR A 108 7.55 -7.17 -1.15
C TYR A 108 8.00 -8.56 -0.72
N LEU A 109 8.22 -8.74 0.58
CA LEU A 109 8.53 -10.04 1.16
C LEU A 109 7.22 -10.76 1.48
N CYS A 110 7.07 -11.92 0.86
CA CYS A 110 5.88 -12.75 0.91
C CYS A 110 5.85 -13.60 2.16
N LYS A 111 4.67 -13.77 2.76
CA LYS A 111 4.43 -14.84 3.73
C LYS A 111 4.05 -16.14 3.04
N SER A 112 4.08 -17.22 3.83
CA SER A 112 3.33 -18.44 3.49
C SER A 112 1.84 -18.12 3.35
N GLY A 113 1.22 -18.53 2.24
CA GLY A 113 -0.21 -18.29 1.97
C GLY A 113 -0.56 -16.89 1.46
N ASP A 114 0.42 -16.03 1.17
CA ASP A 114 0.16 -14.66 0.69
C ASP A 114 -0.37 -14.64 -0.75
N ASP A 115 -1.60 -14.14 -0.92
CA ASP A 115 -2.25 -14.02 -2.23
C ASP A 115 -1.55 -13.06 -3.19
N ASN A 116 -0.70 -12.16 -2.70
CA ASN A 116 0.11 -11.29 -3.57
C ASN A 116 1.29 -12.06 -4.20
N CYS A 117 1.61 -13.24 -3.69
CA CYS A 117 2.83 -13.97 -4.05
C CYS A 117 2.57 -15.34 -4.66
N LYS A 118 1.32 -15.57 -5.08
CA LYS A 118 0.93 -16.73 -5.89
C LYS A 118 1.37 -16.55 -7.34
N ASP A 119 1.15 -15.35 -7.87
CA ASP A 119 1.49 -14.97 -9.23
C ASP A 119 2.07 -13.55 -9.23
N LYS A 120 3.13 -13.35 -10.00
CA LYS A 120 3.88 -12.09 -10.02
C LYS A 120 3.06 -10.93 -10.58
N ASP A 121 2.24 -11.18 -11.59
CA ASP A 121 1.51 -10.15 -12.31
C ASP A 121 0.27 -9.75 -11.51
N ILE A 122 -0.46 -10.74 -10.95
CA ILE A 122 -1.56 -10.49 -10.03
C ILE A 122 -1.08 -9.73 -8.78
N GLY A 123 0.06 -10.13 -8.20
CA GLY A 123 0.66 -9.47 -7.05
C GLY A 123 1.00 -8.01 -7.32
N CYS A 124 1.74 -7.76 -8.40
CA CYS A 124 2.10 -6.40 -8.79
C CYS A 124 0.86 -5.57 -9.16
N GLN A 125 -0.17 -6.16 -9.77
CA GLN A 125 -1.42 -5.47 -10.05
C GLN A 125 -2.19 -5.07 -8.77
N LYS A 126 -2.22 -5.93 -7.75
CA LYS A 126 -2.83 -5.60 -6.46
C LYS A 126 -2.10 -4.42 -5.80
N LEU A 127 -0.77 -4.47 -5.78
CA LEU A 127 0.06 -3.42 -5.18
C LEU A 127 -0.02 -2.09 -5.96
N LYS A 128 -0.15 -2.17 -7.28
CA LYS A 128 -0.34 -1.03 -8.18
C LYS A 128 -1.46 -0.11 -7.72
N SER A 129 -2.59 -0.70 -7.33
CA SER A 129 -3.83 0.02 -6.99
C SER A 129 -3.67 1.08 -5.89
N ARG A 130 -2.64 0.98 -5.05
CA ARG A 130 -2.36 1.92 -3.96
C ARG A 130 -1.01 2.62 -4.05
N LEU A 131 -0.03 2.00 -4.70
CA LEU A 131 1.37 2.43 -4.66
C LEU A 131 1.89 2.98 -5.98
N ALA A 132 1.19 2.72 -7.08
CA ALA A 132 1.56 3.10 -8.45
C ALA A 132 0.32 3.18 -9.37
N ARG A 133 -0.74 3.87 -8.91
CA ARG A 133 -2.13 3.82 -9.43
C ARG A 133 -2.22 3.87 -10.97
N ASN A 134 -1.73 4.94 -11.58
CA ASN A 134 -1.82 5.19 -13.02
C ASN A 134 -0.57 4.78 -13.80
N LEU A 135 0.51 4.41 -13.12
CA LEU A 135 1.74 3.95 -13.77
C LEU A 135 1.54 2.55 -14.37
N ARG A 136 2.17 2.24 -15.50
CA ARG A 136 2.11 0.87 -16.08
C ARG A 136 3.12 -0.04 -15.41
N ILE A 137 2.78 -1.32 -15.32
CA ILE A 137 3.75 -2.34 -14.90
C ILE A 137 4.76 -2.49 -16.04
N SER A 138 6.02 -2.14 -15.78
CA SER A 138 7.12 -2.30 -16.74
C SER A 138 7.84 -3.63 -16.54
N HIS A 139 7.94 -4.10 -15.30
CA HIS A 139 8.51 -5.41 -14.99
C HIS A 139 7.97 -5.99 -13.68
N SER A 140 7.83 -7.31 -13.66
CA SER A 140 7.44 -8.10 -12.49
C SER A 140 8.34 -9.31 -12.33
N SER A 141 8.77 -9.60 -11.11
CA SER A 141 9.53 -10.81 -10.80
C SER A 141 9.15 -11.38 -9.44
N LEU A 142 9.17 -12.71 -9.34
CA LEU A 142 8.92 -13.44 -8.11
C LEU A 142 10.05 -14.43 -7.90
N VAL A 143 10.93 -14.14 -6.95
CA VAL A 143 12.11 -14.95 -6.64
C VAL A 143 11.86 -15.72 -5.35
N SER A 144 12.10 -17.03 -5.37
CA SER A 144 12.01 -17.88 -4.18
C SER A 144 13.41 -18.15 -3.64
N ASN A 145 13.62 -17.92 -2.35
CA ASN A 145 14.87 -18.20 -1.65
C ASN A 145 14.56 -19.08 -0.43
N GLY A 146 14.66 -20.40 -0.63
CA GLY A 146 14.19 -21.38 0.35
C GLY A 146 12.68 -21.27 0.62
N LYS A 147 12.31 -20.93 1.86
CA LYS A 147 10.90 -20.79 2.28
C LYS A 147 10.33 -19.39 2.02
N GLU A 148 11.16 -18.41 1.70
CA GLU A 148 10.74 -17.04 1.48
C GLU A 148 10.56 -16.76 -0.01
N LYS A 149 9.52 -16.01 -0.35
CA LYS A 149 9.35 -15.47 -1.70
C LYS A 149 9.46 -13.96 -1.66
N LYS A 150 10.08 -13.38 -2.68
CA LYS A 150 10.21 -11.94 -2.86
C LYS A 150 9.57 -11.55 -4.19
N LEU A 151 8.50 -10.77 -4.10
CA LEU A 151 7.87 -10.13 -5.25
C LEU A 151 8.55 -8.78 -5.48
N SER A 152 9.01 -8.51 -6.71
CA SER A 152 9.53 -7.21 -7.11
C SER A 152 8.70 -6.66 -8.26
N CYS A 153 8.25 -5.41 -8.11
CA CYS A 153 7.38 -4.73 -9.06
C CYS A 153 8.01 -3.40 -9.46
N TYR A 154 8.04 -3.16 -10.77
CA TYR A 154 8.54 -1.93 -11.37
C TYR A 154 7.43 -1.32 -12.20
N TYR A 155 7.20 -0.03 -11.99
CA TYR A 155 6.16 0.73 -12.66
C TYR A 155 6.74 1.99 -13.27
N ASP A 156 6.30 2.34 -14.46
CA ASP A 156 6.73 3.53 -15.19
C ASP A 156 5.52 4.26 -15.80
N SER A 157 5.58 5.58 -15.89
CA SER A 157 4.60 6.36 -16.65
C SER A 157 4.85 6.13 -18.14
N GLU A 158 3.78 6.05 -18.95
CA GLU A 158 3.83 5.76 -20.41
C GLU A 158 4.82 6.63 -21.22
N SER A 159 5.24 7.76 -20.69
CA SER A 159 6.21 8.67 -21.29
C SER A 159 7.62 8.10 -21.53
N VAL A 160 7.90 6.84 -21.19
CA VAL A 160 9.23 6.21 -21.39
C VAL A 160 9.28 5.35 -22.66
N GLU A 161 8.13 4.95 -23.22
CA GLU A 161 8.08 4.17 -24.48
C GLU A 161 8.17 5.02 -25.76
N SER A 162 8.27 6.36 -25.66
CA SER A 162 8.45 7.25 -26.82
C SER A 162 9.90 7.57 -27.16
N SER A 163 10.91 6.97 -26.49
CA SER A 163 12.34 7.23 -26.76
C SER A 163 13.08 6.09 -27.47
N PHE A 164 12.42 4.98 -27.79
CA PHE A 164 13.03 3.84 -28.52
C PHE A 164 12.43 3.60 -29.90
N LYS A 165 11.82 4.62 -30.51
CA LYS A 165 11.57 4.65 -31.95
C LYS A 165 12.43 5.73 -32.58
N LEU A 166 13.27 5.29 -33.52
CA LEU A 166 14.18 6.03 -34.41
C LEU A 166 15.52 6.45 -33.78
N ASP A 167 16.48 5.53 -33.81
CA ASP A 167 17.69 5.74 -34.63
C ASP A 167 18.42 4.41 -34.89
N ARG A 168 18.30 3.97 -36.16
CA ARG A 168 19.13 3.03 -36.95
C ARG A 168 19.28 1.58 -36.50
#